data_AF-A0A2R6QJZ5-F1
#
_entry.id   AF-A0A2R6QJZ5-F1
#
_cell.length_a   1.000
_cell.length_b   1.000
_cell.length_c   1.000
_cell.angle_alpha   90.00
_cell.angle_beta   90.00
_cell.angle_gamma   90.00
#
_symmetry.space_group_name_H-M   'P 1'
#
loop_
_entity.id
_entity.type
_entity.pdbx_description
1 polymer ?
#
loop_
_entity_poly.entity_id
_entity_poly.type
_entity_poly.pdbx_seq_one_letter_code
_entity_poly.pdbx_strand_id
1 'polypeptide(L)'
;LLLAETEGSYTVQQNYTSLDIHVGQSSSFLVTMDQNASTDYYIVASARFVNESLWQRVTGVAILRYSNSKGKASGPLPDAPNDQYDKTFSMNQARSIRWNVTASGARPNPQGSFRYGSINVTEVYVLKNMPPVTIDGKRRTTLSGISFINPTTPIRLADQFKVKGVYKLDFPTMPIEGPPRMATSIINGTYRGFMEVVLQNNDTKMQSYHMDGYAFFVVGMDYGEWTENSRGTYNKWDGIARSTTQVFPGAWTAILISLDNVGVWNLRTENLDSWYLGQETYVRVVNPEATNKTELPIPDNALFCGALKKMQKPQDISSAPSIIGNRSKPFLSLVMMISVVICIFN
;
A
#
# COMPACT_ATOMS: atom_id res chain seq x y z
N LEU A 1 20.50 1.17 12.17
CA LEU A 1 19.84 0.54 11.01
C LEU A 1 20.26 1.33 9.77
N LEU A 2 21.01 0.74 8.84
CA LEU A 2 21.36 1.41 7.58
C LEU A 2 20.29 1.09 6.53
N LEU A 3 19.51 2.10 6.11
CA LEU A 3 18.45 1.92 5.12
C LEU A 3 19.07 1.67 3.73
N ALA A 4 18.79 0.52 3.15
CA ALA A 4 19.35 0.10 1.86
C ALA A 4 18.34 0.19 0.71
N GLU A 5 17.07 -0.08 1.00
CA GLU A 5 16.02 -0.19 0.00
C GLU A 5 14.63 0.07 0.61
N THR A 6 13.72 0.61 -0.21
CA THR A 6 12.29 0.70 0.11
C THR A 6 11.44 0.46 -1.14
N GLU A 7 10.45 -0.43 -1.02
CA GLU A 7 9.48 -0.79 -2.08
C GLU A 7 10.09 -1.05 -3.47
N GLY A 8 11.22 -1.75 -3.51
CA GLY A 8 11.99 -2.11 -4.71
C GLY A 8 12.98 -1.04 -5.18
N SER A 9 13.10 0.09 -4.46
CA SER A 9 13.97 1.22 -4.82
C SER A 9 15.18 1.32 -3.90
N TYR A 10 16.38 1.39 -4.48
CA TYR A 10 17.60 1.63 -3.71
C TYR A 10 17.64 3.07 -3.20
N THR A 11 17.92 3.24 -1.92
CA THR A 11 17.96 4.53 -1.24
C THR A 11 19.38 5.08 -1.15
N VAL A 12 19.52 6.40 -1.05
CA VAL A 12 20.75 7.01 -0.53
C VAL A 12 20.91 6.50 0.89
N GLN A 13 21.95 5.68 1.11
CA GLN A 13 22.12 4.94 2.35
C GLN A 13 22.31 5.91 3.54
N GLN A 14 21.45 5.77 4.53
CA GLN A 14 21.44 6.59 5.74
C GLN A 14 21.22 5.72 6.97
N ASN A 15 21.82 6.13 8.08
CA ASN A 15 21.66 5.45 9.36
C ASN A 15 20.47 6.02 10.13
N TYR A 16 19.61 5.13 10.59
CA TYR A 16 18.48 5.41 11.46
C TYR A 16 18.61 4.64 12.77
N THR A 17 18.26 5.29 13.87
CA THR A 17 18.08 4.65 15.19
C THR A 17 16.71 3.99 15.30
N SER A 18 15.69 4.59 14.69
CA SER A 18 14.34 4.06 14.51
C SER A 18 13.78 4.51 13.16
N LEU A 19 12.82 3.75 12.60
CA LEU A 19 12.10 4.12 11.37
C LEU A 19 10.60 3.87 11.55
N ASP A 20 9.79 4.83 11.09
CA ASP A 20 8.36 4.65 10.88
C ASP A 20 8.12 3.88 9.58
N ILE A 21 7.28 2.86 9.66
CA ILE A 21 6.79 2.08 8.52
C ILE A 21 5.26 2.09 8.55
N HIS A 22 4.65 2.41 7.43
CA HIS A 22 3.20 2.52 7.32
C HIS A 22 2.60 1.29 6.61
N VAL A 23 1.30 1.05 6.82
CA VAL A 23 0.61 -0.10 6.20
C VAL A 23 0.73 0.01 4.68
N GLY A 24 1.20 -1.07 4.04
CA GLY A 24 1.49 -1.16 2.60
C GLY A 24 2.93 -0.85 2.21
N GLN A 25 3.78 -0.41 3.14
CA GLN A 25 5.19 -0.12 2.88
C GLN A 25 6.10 -1.32 3.17
N SER A 26 7.25 -1.35 2.51
CA SER A 26 8.34 -2.28 2.80
C SER A 26 9.69 -1.55 2.76
N SER A 27 10.61 -2.01 3.60
CA SER A 27 11.96 -1.45 3.71
C SER A 27 12.96 -2.54 4.09
N SER A 28 14.16 -2.46 3.53
CA SER A 28 15.29 -3.34 3.87
C SER A 28 16.40 -2.54 4.54
N PHE A 29 16.95 -3.10 5.62
CA PHE A 29 18.02 -2.50 6.38
C PHE A 29 19.21 -3.43 6.53
N LEU A 30 20.41 -2.86 6.53
CA LEU A 30 21.60 -3.52 7.03
C LEU A 30 21.79 -3.18 8.51
N VAL A 31 22.11 -4.19 9.29
CA VAL A 31 22.39 -4.05 10.73
C VAL A 31 23.74 -4.68 11.00
N THR A 32 24.66 -3.87 11.52
CA THR A 32 25.97 -4.34 11.94
C THR A 32 25.87 -4.88 13.37
N MET A 33 26.38 -6.08 13.61
CA MET A 33 26.38 -6.72 14.92
C MET A 33 27.66 -6.37 15.69
N ASP A 34 27.84 -5.08 15.97
CA ASP A 34 29.04 -4.49 16.58
C ASP A 34 28.89 -4.15 18.08
N GLN A 35 27.73 -4.48 18.66
CA GLN A 35 27.44 -4.20 20.07
C GLN A 35 28.06 -5.26 20.99
N ASN A 36 28.01 -5.02 22.31
CA ASN A 36 28.53 -5.95 23.31
C ASN A 36 27.87 -7.33 23.23
N ALA A 37 28.63 -8.32 22.77
CA ALA A 37 28.16 -9.69 22.59
C ALA A 37 27.89 -10.46 23.89
N SER A 38 28.04 -9.85 25.07
CA SER A 38 27.73 -10.49 26.36
C SER A 38 26.23 -10.56 26.64
N THR A 39 25.40 -9.76 25.96
CA THR A 39 23.95 -9.63 26.20
C THR A 39 23.15 -9.61 24.91
N ASP A 40 21.90 -10.06 24.97
CA ASP A 40 20.92 -9.91 23.88
C ASP A 40 20.31 -8.49 23.85
N TYR A 41 19.66 -8.13 22.73
CA TYR A 41 19.08 -6.80 22.50
C TYR A 41 17.59 -6.85 22.16
N TYR A 42 16.84 -5.82 22.55
CA TYR A 42 15.43 -5.68 22.16
C TYR A 42 15.29 -5.17 20.71
N ILE A 43 14.36 -5.75 19.97
CA ILE A 43 13.78 -5.15 18.76
C ILE A 43 12.35 -4.78 19.10
N VAL A 44 12.00 -3.50 18.96
CA VAL A 44 10.70 -2.97 19.37
C VAL A 44 9.98 -2.38 18.17
N ALA A 45 8.69 -2.72 18.06
CA ALA A 45 7.76 -2.09 17.12
C ALA A 45 6.54 -1.61 17.90
N SER A 46 6.29 -0.31 17.91
CA SER A 46 5.18 0.31 18.63
C SER A 46 4.26 1.06 17.68
N ALA A 47 2.95 0.95 17.88
CA ALA A 47 1.98 1.70 17.10
C ALA A 47 2.10 3.22 17.39
N ARG A 48 2.16 4.02 16.31
CA ARG A 48 2.17 5.49 16.33
C ARG A 48 0.89 6.06 15.71
N PHE A 49 0.58 7.32 16.02
CA PHE A 49 -0.62 8.01 15.51
C PHE A 49 -1.94 7.32 15.88
N VAL A 50 -1.98 6.66 17.03
CA VAL A 50 -3.17 5.97 17.56
C VAL A 50 -3.85 6.85 18.61
N ASN A 51 -5.18 6.91 18.56
CA ASN A 51 -5.97 7.56 19.60
C ASN A 51 -6.27 6.58 20.74
N GLU A 52 -5.60 6.78 21.88
CA GLU A 52 -5.71 5.96 23.09
C GLU A 52 -7.13 5.86 23.67
N SER A 53 -8.01 6.82 23.38
CA SER A 53 -9.41 6.76 23.82
C SER A 53 -10.25 5.71 23.10
N LEU A 54 -9.81 5.26 21.91
CA LEU A 54 -10.54 4.29 21.09
C LEU A 54 -9.73 2.99 20.86
N TRP A 55 -8.40 3.10 20.85
CA TRP A 55 -7.47 2.00 20.58
C TRP A 55 -6.25 2.13 21.48
N GLN A 56 -5.87 1.05 22.18
CA GLN A 56 -4.64 1.06 22.99
C GLN A 56 -3.39 1.00 22.11
N ARG A 57 -2.32 1.70 22.52
CA ARG A 57 -1.01 1.53 21.89
C ARG A 57 -0.52 0.11 22.11
N VAL A 58 -0.31 -0.61 21.02
CA VAL A 58 0.26 -1.95 21.05
C VAL A 58 1.76 -1.85 20.79
N THR A 59 2.54 -2.57 21.61
CA THR A 59 3.99 -2.68 21.46
C THR A 59 4.35 -4.16 21.29
N GLY A 60 4.95 -4.48 20.15
CA GLY A 60 5.59 -5.77 19.89
C GLY A 60 7.07 -5.71 20.27
N VAL A 61 7.55 -6.76 20.95
CA VAL A 61 8.95 -6.89 21.36
C VAL A 61 9.48 -8.23 20.91
N ALA A 62 10.63 -8.21 20.23
CA ALA A 62 11.42 -9.38 19.88
C ALA A 62 12.83 -9.26 20.46
N ILE A 63 13.58 -10.35 20.45
CA ILE A 63 14.95 -10.42 20.96
C ILE A 63 15.92 -10.71 19.82
N LEU A 64 16.87 -9.81 19.62
CA LEU A 64 18.06 -10.04 18.81
C LEU A 64 19.12 -10.73 19.66
N ARG A 65 19.25 -12.04 19.48
CA ARG A 65 20.19 -12.88 20.23
C ARG A 65 21.53 -12.99 19.50
N TYR A 66 22.60 -12.60 20.18
CA TYR A 66 23.96 -12.90 19.72
C TYR A 66 24.26 -14.36 20.04
N SER A 67 24.84 -15.12 19.11
CA SER A 67 25.06 -16.56 19.28
C SER A 67 25.99 -16.89 20.46
N ASN A 68 26.93 -16.00 20.77
CA ASN A 68 27.87 -16.06 21.89
C ASN A 68 27.39 -15.31 23.15
N SER A 69 26.15 -14.82 23.16
CA SER A 69 25.56 -14.12 24.31
C SER A 69 25.35 -15.05 25.50
N LYS A 70 25.64 -14.50 26.69
CA LYS A 70 25.44 -15.17 27.98
C LYS A 70 24.35 -14.49 28.82
N GLY A 71 23.93 -13.28 28.46
CA GLY A 71 22.93 -12.49 29.17
C GLY A 71 21.70 -12.23 28.31
N LYS A 72 20.53 -12.18 28.96
CA LYS A 72 19.29 -11.78 28.29
C LYS A 72 19.28 -10.27 28.07
N ALA A 73 18.44 -9.81 27.14
CA ALA A 73 18.12 -8.39 27.02
C ALA A 73 17.57 -7.88 28.37
N SER A 74 18.00 -6.69 28.76
CA SER A 74 17.69 -6.10 30.06
C SER A 74 17.60 -4.58 29.96
N GLY A 75 17.03 -3.93 30.97
CA GLY A 75 16.75 -2.49 30.96
C GLY A 75 15.39 -2.14 30.35
N PRO A 76 15.06 -0.84 30.29
CA PRO A 76 13.81 -0.37 29.68
C PRO A 76 13.81 -0.57 28.17
N LEU A 77 12.62 -0.66 27.59
CA LEU A 77 12.47 -0.62 26.13
C LEU A 77 12.86 0.78 25.62
N PRO A 78 13.43 0.89 24.40
CA PRO A 78 13.67 2.19 23.77
C PRO A 78 12.37 2.98 23.62
N ASP A 79 12.42 4.27 23.90
CA ASP A 79 11.27 5.17 23.75
C ASP A 79 10.93 5.38 22.27
N ALA A 80 9.63 5.38 21.96
CA ALA A 80 9.13 5.78 20.65
C ALA A 80 9.19 7.31 20.48
N PRO A 81 9.34 7.82 19.24
CA PRO A 81 9.28 9.26 19.02
C PRO A 81 7.92 9.85 19.43
N ASN A 82 7.91 11.11 19.86
CA ASN A 82 6.75 11.72 20.50
C ASN A 82 5.76 12.34 19.48
N ASP A 83 4.65 11.66 19.21
CA ASP A 83 3.62 12.12 18.27
C ASP A 83 2.86 13.38 18.71
N GLN A 84 2.86 13.70 20.00
CA GLN A 84 2.07 14.79 20.56
C GLN A 84 2.79 16.13 20.45
N TYR A 85 4.06 16.15 20.84
CA TYR A 85 4.89 17.36 20.87
C TYR A 85 5.77 17.52 19.64
N ASP A 86 6.11 16.44 18.93
CA ASP A 86 6.84 16.47 17.67
C ASP A 86 6.08 15.77 16.55
N LYS A 87 5.14 16.51 15.97
CA LYS A 87 4.39 16.06 14.80
C LYS A 87 5.28 15.96 13.55
N THR A 88 6.40 16.69 13.52
CA THR A 88 7.22 16.82 12.32
C THR A 88 8.22 15.68 12.11
N PHE A 89 8.57 14.95 13.18
CA PHE A 89 9.55 13.86 13.15
C PHE A 89 9.32 12.89 11.99
N SER A 90 8.11 12.32 11.91
CA SER A 90 7.78 11.27 10.94
C SER A 90 7.79 11.79 9.50
N MET A 91 7.29 13.01 9.27
CA MET A 91 7.33 13.64 7.96
C MET A 91 8.76 14.00 7.54
N ASN A 92 9.58 14.52 8.45
CA ASN A 92 10.99 14.82 8.17
C ASN A 92 11.79 13.53 7.90
N GLN A 93 11.51 12.46 8.64
CA GLN A 93 12.08 11.15 8.37
C GLN A 93 11.68 10.66 6.97
N ALA A 94 10.41 10.76 6.58
CA ALA A 94 9.97 10.41 5.23
C ALA A 94 10.67 11.21 4.13
N ARG A 95 10.79 12.54 4.31
CA ARG A 95 11.50 13.44 3.40
C ARG A 95 13.00 13.13 3.29
N SER A 96 13.60 12.57 4.35
CA SER A 96 15.02 12.19 4.36
C SER A 96 15.32 10.95 3.49
N ILE A 97 14.31 10.14 3.15
CA ILE A 97 14.49 8.96 2.30
C ILE A 97 14.56 9.41 0.84
N ARG A 98 15.75 9.28 0.24
CA ARG A 98 16.05 9.72 -1.12
C ARG A 98 16.41 8.57 -2.03
N TRP A 99 16.11 8.72 -3.31
CA TRP A 99 16.45 7.72 -4.32
C TRP A 99 17.94 7.77 -4.65
N ASN A 100 18.63 6.63 -4.64
CA ASN A 100 20.02 6.60 -5.07
C ASN A 100 20.09 6.64 -6.60
N VAL A 101 20.25 7.83 -7.16
CA VAL A 101 20.22 8.06 -8.61
C VAL A 101 21.35 7.34 -9.38
N THR A 102 22.45 6.97 -8.71
CA THR A 102 23.57 6.26 -9.34
C THR A 102 23.47 4.73 -9.22
N ALA A 103 22.59 4.22 -8.35
CA ALA A 103 22.39 2.79 -8.22
C ALA A 103 21.75 2.21 -9.49
N SER A 104 22.27 1.09 -9.99
CA SER A 104 21.74 0.38 -11.15
C SER A 104 21.18 -0.99 -10.80
N GLY A 105 21.55 -1.56 -9.64
CA GLY A 105 21.19 -2.93 -9.26
C GLY A 105 21.48 -3.90 -10.41
N ALA A 106 20.48 -4.69 -10.81
CA ALA A 106 20.53 -5.59 -11.96
C ALA A 106 20.07 -4.95 -13.30
N ARG A 107 19.74 -3.65 -13.32
CA ARG A 107 19.28 -2.95 -14.53
C ARG A 107 20.47 -2.42 -15.33
N PRO A 108 20.38 -2.33 -16.68
CA PRO A 108 21.43 -1.75 -17.50
C PRO A 108 21.68 -0.26 -17.23
N ASN A 109 20.64 0.47 -16.82
CA ASN A 109 20.68 1.91 -16.60
C ASN A 109 20.46 2.24 -15.12
N PRO A 110 21.20 3.23 -14.58
CA PRO A 110 20.98 3.73 -13.23
C PRO A 110 19.55 4.23 -13.01
N GLN A 111 19.08 4.16 -11.76
CA GLN A 111 17.76 4.66 -11.33
C GLN A 111 17.52 6.11 -11.78
N GLY A 112 18.53 6.98 -11.65
CA GLY A 112 18.46 8.39 -12.05
C GLY A 112 18.38 8.66 -13.56
N SER A 113 18.42 7.63 -14.40
CA SER A 113 18.25 7.79 -15.85
C SER A 113 16.85 8.26 -16.21
N PHE A 114 15.85 7.93 -15.40
CA PHE A 114 14.48 8.42 -15.56
C PHE A 114 14.33 9.80 -14.92
N ARG A 115 14.52 10.86 -15.71
CA ARG A 115 14.48 12.27 -15.27
C ARG A 115 13.04 12.77 -15.09
N TYR A 116 12.32 12.18 -14.15
CA TYR A 116 10.89 12.45 -13.93
C TYR A 116 10.57 13.94 -13.72
N GLY A 117 11.46 14.70 -13.07
CA GLY A 117 11.26 16.12 -12.81
C GLY A 117 11.33 17.04 -14.03
N SER A 118 11.80 16.52 -15.18
CA SER A 118 11.82 17.24 -16.46
C SER A 118 10.63 16.87 -17.36
N ILE A 119 9.78 15.93 -16.95
CA ILE A 119 8.61 15.50 -17.73
C ILE A 119 7.45 16.44 -17.42
N ASN A 120 6.80 16.94 -18.46
CA ASN A 120 5.63 17.79 -18.31
C ASN A 120 4.45 16.97 -17.78
N VAL A 121 3.83 17.47 -16.70
CA VAL A 121 2.61 16.89 -16.15
C VAL A 121 1.46 17.10 -17.15
N THR A 122 0.76 16.02 -17.48
CA THR A 122 -0.37 16.03 -18.41
C THR A 122 -1.71 16.17 -17.71
N GLU A 123 -1.82 15.64 -16.49
CA GLU A 123 -3.07 15.54 -15.73
C GLU A 123 -2.78 15.81 -14.26
N VAL A 124 -3.66 16.56 -13.59
CA VAL A 124 -3.53 16.90 -12.16
C VAL A 124 -4.82 16.52 -11.44
N TYR A 125 -4.68 15.76 -10.35
CA TYR A 125 -5.77 15.39 -9.45
C TYR A 125 -5.44 15.81 -8.03
N VAL A 126 -6.34 16.55 -7.38
CA VAL A 126 -6.31 16.81 -5.93
C VAL A 126 -7.33 15.91 -5.27
N LEU A 127 -6.83 14.85 -4.64
CA LEU A 127 -7.60 13.83 -3.95
C LEU A 127 -7.69 14.18 -2.47
N LYS A 128 -8.88 14.62 -2.03
CA LYS A 128 -9.10 15.07 -0.66
C LYS A 128 -9.97 14.08 0.12
N ASN A 129 -9.45 13.51 1.19
CA ASN A 129 -10.27 12.74 2.13
C ASN A 129 -10.72 13.60 3.31
N MET A 130 -11.76 13.13 4.00
CA MET A 130 -12.37 13.77 5.16
C MET A 130 -12.75 12.71 6.20
N PRO A 131 -13.08 13.10 7.45
CA PRO A 131 -13.64 12.17 8.42
C PRO A 131 -14.88 11.43 7.88
N PRO A 132 -15.18 10.22 8.37
CA PRO A 132 -16.33 9.46 7.90
C PRO A 132 -17.63 10.25 7.94
N VAL A 133 -18.41 10.14 6.87
CA VAL A 133 -19.69 10.83 6.65
C VAL A 133 -20.85 9.85 6.64
N THR A 134 -22.08 10.35 6.71
CA THR A 134 -23.29 9.55 6.51
C THR A 134 -23.85 9.81 5.13
N ILE A 135 -23.99 8.76 4.32
CA ILE A 135 -24.66 8.80 3.00
C ILE A 135 -25.76 7.75 3.04
N ASP A 136 -27.00 8.15 2.77
CA ASP A 136 -28.19 7.30 2.82
C ASP A 136 -28.32 6.49 4.12
N GLY A 137 -28.08 7.15 5.26
CA GLY A 137 -28.17 6.55 6.60
C GLY A 137 -27.05 5.58 6.97
N LYS A 138 -26.04 5.39 6.10
CA LYS A 138 -24.88 4.52 6.37
C LYS A 138 -23.61 5.34 6.53
N ARG A 139 -22.77 4.95 7.49
CA ARG A 139 -21.41 5.47 7.63
C ARG A 139 -20.59 5.09 6.40
N ARG A 140 -19.86 6.05 5.83
CA ARG A 140 -19.04 5.94 4.63
C ARG A 140 -17.78 6.79 4.77
N THR A 141 -16.79 6.52 3.93
CA THR A 141 -15.64 7.40 3.70
C THR A 141 -15.59 7.76 2.23
N THR A 142 -14.94 8.87 1.93
CA THR A 142 -14.91 9.44 0.59
C THR A 142 -13.51 9.84 0.20
N LEU A 143 -13.26 9.83 -1.11
CA LEU A 143 -12.11 10.44 -1.74
C LEU A 143 -12.63 11.47 -2.75
N SER A 144 -12.30 12.74 -2.55
CA SER A 144 -12.84 13.88 -3.30
C SER A 144 -14.37 13.92 -3.34
N GLY A 145 -15.01 13.53 -2.23
CA GLY A 145 -16.47 13.50 -2.06
C GLY A 145 -17.20 12.33 -2.73
N ILE A 146 -16.46 11.41 -3.36
CA ILE A 146 -17.01 10.15 -3.87
C ILE A 146 -16.74 9.03 -2.86
N SER A 147 -17.79 8.34 -2.43
CA SER A 147 -17.66 7.06 -1.72
C SER A 147 -17.78 5.93 -2.75
N PHE A 148 -16.70 5.18 -2.96
CA PHE A 148 -16.66 4.17 -4.00
C PHE A 148 -17.65 3.03 -3.72
N ILE A 149 -18.34 2.57 -4.77
CA ILE A 149 -19.13 1.34 -4.73
C ILE A 149 -18.48 0.32 -5.64
N ASN A 150 -18.13 -0.83 -5.08
CA ASN A 150 -17.66 -1.97 -5.87
C ASN A 150 -18.77 -2.49 -6.79
N PRO A 151 -18.56 -2.49 -8.11
CA PRO A 151 -19.55 -3.00 -9.04
C PRO A 151 -19.63 -4.53 -8.95
N THR A 152 -20.78 -5.09 -9.32
CA THR A 152 -20.97 -6.55 -9.37
C THR A 152 -20.23 -7.22 -10.54
N THR A 153 -19.77 -6.44 -11.51
CA THR A 153 -18.97 -6.89 -12.66
C THR A 153 -17.58 -6.28 -12.53
N PRO A 154 -16.47 -7.06 -12.61
CA PRO A 154 -15.12 -6.51 -12.45
C PRO A 154 -14.83 -5.45 -13.51
N ILE A 155 -14.28 -4.31 -13.10
CA ILE A 155 -14.11 -3.13 -13.96
C ILE A 155 -13.28 -3.47 -15.21
N ARG A 156 -12.19 -4.23 -15.05
CA ARG A 156 -11.33 -4.64 -16.17
C ARG A 156 -12.05 -5.56 -17.17
N LEU A 157 -12.94 -6.44 -16.71
CA LEU A 157 -13.74 -7.28 -17.60
C LEU A 157 -14.85 -6.46 -18.26
N ALA A 158 -15.51 -5.57 -17.51
CA ALA A 158 -16.51 -4.66 -18.06
C ALA A 158 -15.93 -3.79 -19.18
N ASP A 159 -14.71 -3.28 -19.01
CA ASP A 159 -14.01 -2.49 -20.03
C ASP A 159 -13.73 -3.33 -21.30
N GLN A 160 -13.19 -4.54 -21.13
CA GLN A 160 -12.88 -5.43 -22.26
C GLN A 160 -14.09 -5.86 -23.07
N PHE A 161 -15.18 -6.22 -22.38
CA PHE A 161 -16.43 -6.64 -23.02
C PHE A 161 -17.38 -5.46 -23.31
N LYS A 162 -16.91 -4.22 -23.12
CA LYS A 162 -17.66 -2.99 -23.41
C LYS A 162 -19.03 -2.95 -22.72
N VAL A 163 -19.10 -3.47 -21.49
CA VAL A 163 -20.32 -3.52 -20.67
C VAL A 163 -20.63 -2.12 -20.18
N LYS A 164 -21.76 -1.57 -20.63
CA LYS A 164 -22.19 -0.22 -20.24
C LYS A 164 -22.74 -0.17 -18.81
N GLY A 165 -22.54 0.94 -18.13
CA GLY A 165 -23.16 1.24 -16.83
C GLY A 165 -22.48 0.62 -15.62
N VAL A 166 -21.36 -0.09 -15.78
CA VAL A 166 -20.60 -0.68 -14.66
C VAL A 166 -19.82 0.38 -13.88
N TYR A 167 -19.23 1.35 -14.59
CA TYR A 167 -18.49 2.47 -14.02
C TYR A 167 -18.65 3.71 -14.89
N LYS A 168 -18.19 4.86 -14.38
CA LYS A 168 -18.13 6.14 -15.10
C LYS A 168 -16.71 6.70 -15.05
N LEU A 169 -16.29 7.35 -16.13
CA LEU A 169 -15.01 8.07 -16.24
C LEU A 169 -15.16 9.54 -15.82
N ASP A 170 -15.87 9.78 -14.71
CA ASP A 170 -16.26 11.12 -14.23
C ASP A 170 -15.62 11.46 -12.87
N PHE A 171 -14.49 10.82 -12.53
CA PHE A 171 -13.84 11.08 -11.25
C PHE A 171 -13.28 12.51 -11.24
N PRO A 172 -13.59 13.31 -10.21
CA PRO A 172 -13.33 14.74 -10.24
C PRO A 172 -11.82 15.02 -10.04
N THR A 173 -11.29 15.97 -10.80
CA THR A 173 -9.89 16.42 -10.69
C THR A 173 -9.63 17.26 -9.45
N MET A 174 -10.66 17.92 -8.93
CA MET A 174 -10.65 18.65 -7.66
C MET A 174 -11.74 18.11 -6.74
N PRO A 175 -11.65 18.31 -5.41
CA PRO A 175 -12.70 17.88 -4.50
C PRO A 175 -14.05 18.50 -4.89
N ILE A 176 -15.11 17.69 -4.94
CA ILE A 176 -16.45 18.21 -5.31
C ILE A 176 -16.94 19.24 -4.28
N GLU A 177 -17.58 20.29 -4.79
CA GLU A 177 -18.37 21.20 -3.96
C GLU A 177 -19.77 20.61 -3.77
N GLY A 178 -20.19 20.42 -2.52
CA GLY A 178 -21.51 19.91 -2.17
C GLY A 178 -21.50 18.56 -1.43
N PRO A 179 -22.68 17.92 -1.28
CA PRO A 179 -22.81 16.73 -0.47
C PRO A 179 -22.08 15.54 -1.12
N PRO A 180 -21.40 14.70 -0.30
CA PRO A 180 -20.75 13.50 -0.81
C PRO A 180 -21.78 12.53 -1.38
N ARG A 181 -21.38 11.77 -2.39
CA ARG A 181 -22.25 10.77 -3.05
C ARG A 181 -21.55 9.44 -3.21
N MET A 182 -22.33 8.37 -3.27
CA MET A 182 -21.80 7.07 -3.63
C MET A 182 -21.76 6.89 -5.15
N ALA A 183 -20.65 6.38 -5.70
CA ALA A 183 -20.54 6.09 -7.13
C ALA A 183 -19.39 5.13 -7.46
N THR A 184 -19.50 4.41 -8.58
CA THR A 184 -18.39 3.72 -9.23
C THR A 184 -17.76 4.65 -10.26
N SER A 185 -17.09 5.69 -9.77
CA SER A 185 -16.43 6.72 -10.57
C SER A 185 -14.92 6.45 -10.58
N ILE A 186 -14.30 6.44 -11.75
CA ILE A 186 -12.87 6.14 -11.92
C ILE A 186 -12.18 7.21 -12.77
N ILE A 187 -10.89 7.35 -12.59
CA ILE A 187 -10.00 8.27 -13.31
C ILE A 187 -9.71 7.71 -14.71
N ASN A 188 -9.82 8.56 -15.73
CA ASN A 188 -9.38 8.24 -17.08
C ASN A 188 -7.93 8.69 -17.24
N GLY A 189 -6.99 7.76 -17.18
CA GLY A 189 -5.57 8.04 -17.34
C GLY A 189 -5.15 8.02 -18.80
N THR A 190 -4.29 8.96 -19.19
CA THR A 190 -3.73 9.02 -20.53
C THR A 190 -2.55 8.05 -20.66
N TYR A 191 -2.57 7.12 -21.63
CA TYR A 191 -1.44 6.20 -21.88
C TYR A 191 -0.17 6.97 -22.23
N ARG A 192 0.94 6.65 -21.54
CA ARG A 192 2.21 7.39 -21.54
C ARG A 192 2.09 8.84 -21.05
N GLY A 193 0.98 9.19 -20.39
CA GLY A 193 0.81 10.43 -19.67
C GLY A 193 1.65 10.46 -18.39
N PHE A 194 1.78 11.66 -17.84
CA PHE A 194 2.48 11.90 -16.59
C PHE A 194 1.54 12.62 -15.63
N MET A 195 0.99 11.87 -14.68
CA MET A 195 -0.07 12.33 -13.79
C MET A 195 0.51 12.85 -12.47
N GLU A 196 0.08 14.02 -12.04
CA GLU A 196 0.29 14.52 -10.69
C GLU A 196 -0.94 14.22 -9.85
N VAL A 197 -0.75 13.55 -8.72
CA VAL A 197 -1.78 13.33 -7.73
C VAL A 197 -1.34 13.97 -6.41
N VAL A 198 -2.17 14.89 -5.91
CA VAL A 198 -2.01 15.50 -4.60
C VAL A 198 -3.00 14.84 -3.65
N LEU A 199 -2.49 14.09 -2.70
CA LEU A 199 -3.27 13.47 -1.64
C LEU A 199 -3.36 14.47 -0.47
N GLN A 200 -4.55 15.00 -0.20
CA GLN A 200 -4.82 15.96 0.87
C GLN A 200 -5.63 15.28 1.98
N ASN A 201 -5.10 15.26 3.20
CA ASN A 201 -5.74 14.60 4.34
C ASN A 201 -6.37 15.59 5.31
N ASN A 202 -7.70 15.70 5.26
CA ASN A 202 -8.50 16.48 6.20
C ASN A 202 -9.18 15.61 7.28
N ASP A 203 -8.85 14.32 7.35
CA ASP A 203 -9.19 13.50 8.50
C ASP A 203 -8.21 13.74 9.66
N THR A 204 -8.64 13.36 10.84
CA THR A 204 -7.86 13.32 12.08
C THR A 204 -6.91 12.13 12.15
N LYS A 205 -7.10 11.13 11.29
CA LYS A 205 -6.28 9.93 11.19
C LYS A 205 -5.29 10.03 10.05
N MET A 206 -4.07 9.55 10.27
CA MET A 206 -3.11 9.37 9.19
C MET A 206 -3.65 8.34 8.19
N GLN A 207 -3.50 8.62 6.91
CA GLN A 207 -3.83 7.70 5.82
C GLN A 207 -2.53 7.21 5.18
N SER A 208 -2.52 5.99 4.66
CA SER A 208 -1.51 5.54 3.70
C SER A 208 -2.23 5.17 2.42
N TYR A 209 -1.79 5.73 1.30
CA TYR A 209 -2.37 5.48 -0.02
C TYR A 209 -1.44 4.62 -0.86
N HIS A 210 -2.02 3.61 -1.49
CA HIS A 210 -1.35 2.67 -2.37
C HIS A 210 -1.93 2.77 -3.79
N MET A 211 -1.05 2.59 -4.79
CA MET A 211 -1.45 2.48 -6.18
C MET A 211 -1.00 1.13 -6.76
N ASP A 212 -1.97 0.33 -7.18
CA ASP A 212 -1.69 -0.94 -7.85
C ASP A 212 -0.99 -0.68 -9.19
N GLY A 213 -0.12 -1.60 -9.62
CA GLY A 213 0.48 -1.59 -10.96
C GLY A 213 1.51 -0.48 -11.23
N TYR A 214 1.75 0.41 -10.28
CA TYR A 214 2.69 1.52 -10.42
C TYR A 214 3.55 1.72 -9.17
N ALA A 215 4.80 2.11 -9.41
CA ALA A 215 5.52 2.96 -8.47
C ALA A 215 5.40 4.41 -8.92
N PHE A 216 5.33 5.32 -7.97
CA PHE A 216 5.25 6.76 -8.17
C PHE A 216 6.37 7.48 -7.42
N PHE A 217 6.75 8.66 -7.90
CA PHE A 217 7.74 9.51 -7.26
C PHE A 217 7.06 10.37 -6.21
N VAL A 218 7.47 10.23 -4.95
CA VAL A 218 7.06 11.15 -3.89
C VAL A 218 7.87 12.43 -4.05
N VAL A 219 7.22 13.50 -4.51
CA VAL A 219 7.90 14.76 -4.85
C VAL A 219 7.73 15.83 -3.79
N GLY A 220 6.66 15.79 -3.01
CA GLY A 220 6.43 16.78 -1.97
C GLY A 220 5.54 16.25 -0.88
N MET A 221 5.74 16.75 0.33
CA MET A 221 4.89 16.51 1.50
C MET A 221 4.96 17.78 2.32
N ASP A 222 3.87 18.25 2.92
CA ASP A 222 3.93 19.29 3.96
C ASP A 222 2.64 19.32 4.79
N TYR A 223 2.69 19.97 5.95
CA TYR A 223 1.49 20.30 6.72
C TYR A 223 0.75 21.50 6.10
N GLY A 224 -0.56 21.55 6.33
CA GLY A 224 -1.47 22.55 5.78
C GLY A 224 -2.22 22.05 4.54
N GLU A 225 -2.80 23.02 3.82
CA GLU A 225 -3.48 22.76 2.55
C GLU A 225 -2.49 22.94 1.40
N TRP A 226 -2.50 22.01 0.45
CA TRP A 226 -1.73 22.14 -0.76
C TRP A 226 -2.24 23.33 -1.60
N THR A 227 -1.30 24.06 -2.20
CA THR A 227 -1.59 25.11 -3.18
C THR A 227 -0.68 24.94 -4.39
N GLU A 228 -0.96 25.60 -5.50
CA GLU A 228 -0.07 25.52 -6.67
C GLU A 228 1.36 26.00 -6.36
N ASN A 229 1.51 26.95 -5.44
CA ASN A 229 2.81 27.45 -4.95
C ASN A 229 3.63 26.36 -4.24
N SER A 230 2.97 25.33 -3.68
CA SER A 230 3.63 24.19 -3.05
C SER A 230 4.53 23.43 -4.03
N ARG A 231 4.32 23.55 -5.35
CA ARG A 231 5.24 22.96 -6.35
C ARG A 231 6.67 23.51 -6.29
N GLY A 232 6.85 24.68 -5.69
CA GLY A 232 8.18 25.26 -5.44
C GLY A 232 9.04 24.44 -4.48
N THR A 233 8.44 23.59 -3.64
CA THR A 233 9.16 22.71 -2.71
C THR A 233 9.33 21.28 -3.24
N TYR A 234 8.88 21.00 -4.46
CA TYR A 234 8.94 19.66 -5.02
C TYR A 234 10.38 19.22 -5.27
N ASN A 235 10.71 18.04 -4.78
CA ASN A 235 11.88 17.31 -5.17
C ASN A 235 11.71 16.70 -6.57
N LYS A 236 12.38 17.30 -7.55
CA LYS A 236 12.34 16.92 -8.97
C LYS A 236 13.58 16.13 -9.43
N TRP A 237 14.41 15.66 -8.50
CA TRP A 237 15.67 15.00 -8.82
C TRP A 237 15.74 13.56 -8.31
N ASP A 238 15.70 13.38 -7.00
CA ASP A 238 15.98 12.11 -6.30
C ASP A 238 14.84 11.73 -5.35
N GLY A 239 13.61 12.02 -5.76
CA GLY A 239 12.38 11.63 -5.07
C GLY A 239 12.25 10.13 -5.08
N ILE A 240 11.99 9.54 -3.91
CA ILE A 240 11.93 8.10 -3.79
C ILE A 240 10.73 7.56 -4.58
N ALA A 241 11.00 6.55 -5.42
CA ALA A 241 9.96 5.81 -6.11
C ALA A 241 9.39 4.74 -5.18
N ARG A 242 8.07 4.78 -4.92
CA ARG A 242 7.36 3.87 -4.01
C ARG A 242 5.97 3.54 -4.57
N SER A 243 5.32 2.51 -4.03
CA SER A 243 3.92 2.16 -4.33
C SER A 243 2.95 2.66 -3.26
N THR A 244 3.44 2.99 -2.07
CA THR A 244 2.65 3.43 -0.92
C THR A 244 3.24 4.68 -0.26
N THR A 245 2.40 5.69 0.00
CA THR A 245 2.82 6.89 0.74
C THR A 245 1.82 7.26 1.84
N GLN A 246 2.35 7.74 2.95
CA GLN A 246 1.57 8.28 4.06
C GLN A 246 1.16 9.73 3.81
N VAL A 247 0.03 10.12 4.39
CA VAL A 247 -0.47 11.50 4.43
C VAL A 247 -0.97 11.76 5.85
N PHE A 248 -0.27 12.65 6.56
CA PHE A 248 -0.54 12.94 7.97
C PHE A 248 -1.83 13.78 8.13
N PRO A 249 -2.47 13.77 9.32
CA PRO A 249 -3.62 14.62 9.59
C PRO A 249 -3.32 16.09 9.33
N GLY A 250 -4.15 16.76 8.53
CA GLY A 250 -3.98 18.16 8.15
C GLY A 250 -2.75 18.42 7.28
N ALA A 251 -2.33 17.44 6.49
CA ALA A 251 -1.17 17.52 5.61
C ALA A 251 -1.52 17.05 4.19
N TRP A 252 -0.57 17.26 3.29
CA TRP A 252 -0.64 16.79 1.91
C TRP A 252 0.61 16.02 1.50
N THR A 253 0.47 15.20 0.46
CA THR A 253 1.57 14.54 -0.23
C THR A 253 1.32 14.56 -1.72
N ALA A 254 2.29 15.02 -2.50
CA ALA A 254 2.25 15.06 -3.94
C ALA A 254 3.09 13.92 -4.52
N ILE A 255 2.49 13.18 -5.45
CA ILE A 255 3.11 12.06 -6.16
C ILE A 255 3.03 12.29 -7.67
N LEU A 256 4.05 11.85 -8.39
CA LEU A 256 4.09 11.84 -9.85
C LEU A 256 4.10 10.41 -10.37
N ILE A 257 3.22 10.10 -11.31
CA ILE A 257 2.97 8.75 -11.83
C ILE A 257 3.20 8.76 -13.35
N SER A 258 4.06 7.87 -13.85
CA SER A 258 4.20 7.63 -15.29
C SER A 258 3.24 6.53 -15.72
N LEU A 259 2.26 6.85 -16.56
CA LEU A 259 1.17 5.94 -16.93
C LEU A 259 1.54 5.05 -18.12
N ASP A 260 2.55 4.20 -17.95
CA ASP A 260 3.04 3.28 -18.99
C ASP A 260 2.41 1.87 -18.93
N ASN A 261 1.77 1.51 -17.82
CA ASN A 261 1.13 0.22 -17.61
C ASN A 261 -0.37 0.21 -17.98
N VAL A 262 -0.74 -0.41 -19.09
CA VAL A 262 -2.14 -0.45 -19.56
C VAL A 262 -2.99 -1.35 -18.66
N GLY A 263 -4.17 -0.89 -18.27
CA GLY A 263 -5.08 -1.65 -17.41
C GLY A 263 -6.00 -0.78 -16.58
N VAL A 264 -6.53 -1.35 -15.50
CA VAL A 264 -7.36 -0.66 -14.52
C VAL A 264 -6.75 -0.90 -13.15
N TRP A 265 -6.23 0.15 -12.53
CA TRP A 265 -5.37 0.08 -11.36
C TRP A 265 -6.00 0.80 -10.18
N ASN A 266 -6.07 0.16 -9.02
CA ASN A 266 -6.69 0.75 -7.83
C ASN A 266 -5.77 1.80 -7.21
N LEU A 267 -6.36 2.92 -6.77
CA LEU A 267 -5.73 3.91 -5.92
C LEU A 267 -6.59 4.03 -4.66
N ARG A 268 -6.10 3.51 -3.54
CA ARG A 268 -6.88 3.40 -2.30
C ARG A 268 -6.08 3.71 -1.06
N THR A 269 -6.79 3.95 0.03
CA THR A 269 -6.18 3.85 1.36
C THR A 269 -5.89 2.39 1.72
N GLU A 270 -4.78 2.16 2.41
CA GLU A 270 -4.41 0.88 3.02
C GLU A 270 -5.06 0.68 4.39
N ASN A 271 -5.71 1.71 4.94
CA ASN A 271 -6.55 1.53 6.12
C ASN A 271 -7.80 0.71 5.73
N LEU A 272 -7.88 -0.53 6.18
CA LEU A 272 -8.94 -1.47 5.79
C LEU A 272 -10.35 -0.94 6.09
N ASP A 273 -10.56 -0.25 7.22
CA ASP A 273 -11.87 0.32 7.57
C ASP A 273 -12.28 1.39 6.56
N SER A 274 -11.38 2.33 6.28
CA SER A 274 -11.61 3.40 5.31
C SER A 274 -11.72 2.87 3.88
N TRP A 275 -10.97 1.84 3.52
CA TRP A 275 -11.12 1.19 2.22
C TRP A 275 -12.49 0.54 2.10
N TYR A 276 -12.89 -0.29 3.07
CA TYR A 276 -14.20 -0.94 3.10
C TYR A 276 -15.36 0.05 3.03
N LEU A 277 -15.20 1.24 3.64
CA LEU A 277 -16.18 2.31 3.63
C LEU A 277 -16.18 3.18 2.36
N GLY A 278 -15.30 2.89 1.39
CA GLY A 278 -15.32 3.44 0.03
C GLY A 278 -14.27 4.51 -0.27
N GLN A 279 -13.17 4.60 0.50
CA GLN A 279 -12.07 5.55 0.23
C GLN A 279 -11.07 4.98 -0.79
N GLU A 280 -11.54 4.84 -2.02
CA GLU A 280 -10.75 4.35 -3.15
C GLU A 280 -11.25 4.94 -4.47
N THR A 281 -10.44 4.81 -5.51
CA THR A 281 -10.80 5.01 -6.91
C THR A 281 -9.95 4.08 -7.77
N TYR A 282 -10.14 4.11 -9.09
CA TYR A 282 -9.30 3.39 -10.02
C TYR A 282 -8.79 4.32 -11.11
N VAL A 283 -7.64 4.03 -11.68
CA VAL A 283 -7.09 4.69 -12.87
C VAL A 283 -7.17 3.71 -14.02
N ARG A 284 -7.94 4.05 -15.05
CA ARG A 284 -8.04 3.29 -16.29
C ARG A 284 -7.09 3.88 -17.32
N VAL A 285 -6.14 3.08 -17.78
CA VAL A 285 -5.17 3.45 -18.81
C VAL A 285 -5.38 2.54 -20.02
N VAL A 286 -5.61 3.12 -21.19
CA VAL A 286 -5.83 2.37 -22.43
C VAL A 286 -4.86 2.79 -23.50
N ASN A 287 -4.20 1.81 -24.11
CA ASN A 287 -3.44 2.03 -25.33
C ASN A 287 -4.40 2.11 -26.53
N PRO A 288 -4.43 3.25 -27.26
CA PRO A 288 -5.27 3.38 -28.45
C PRO A 288 -4.83 2.46 -29.60
N GLU A 289 -3.58 2.01 -29.61
CA GLU A 289 -3.06 1.08 -30.61
C GLU A 289 -3.53 -0.36 -30.30
N ALA A 290 -4.22 -0.99 -31.25
CA ALA A 290 -4.71 -2.36 -31.13
C ALA A 290 -3.56 -3.39 -31.26
N THR A 291 -2.66 -3.41 -30.28
CA THR A 291 -1.56 -4.38 -30.21
C THR A 291 -1.72 -5.26 -28.96
N ASN A 292 -1.58 -6.58 -29.12
CA ASN A 292 -1.52 -7.53 -27.98
C ASN A 292 -0.18 -7.44 -27.21
N LYS A 293 0.52 -6.30 -27.30
CA LYS A 293 1.84 -6.11 -26.70
C LYS A 293 1.77 -5.46 -25.32
N THR A 294 0.72 -4.67 -25.06
CA THR A 294 0.62 -3.88 -23.83
C THR A 294 -0.24 -4.52 -22.75
N GLU A 295 -1.15 -5.43 -23.12
CA GLU A 295 -1.97 -6.19 -22.16
C GLU A 295 -1.89 -7.68 -22.48
N LEU A 296 -1.83 -8.49 -21.42
CA LEU A 296 -1.91 -9.93 -21.53
C LEU A 296 -3.35 -10.37 -21.85
N PRO A 297 -3.54 -11.48 -22.58
CA PRO A 297 -4.88 -12.03 -22.81
C PRO A 297 -5.52 -12.45 -21.47
N ILE A 298 -6.86 -12.46 -21.44
CA ILE A 298 -7.60 -12.97 -20.27
C ILE A 298 -7.18 -14.42 -20.01
N PRO A 299 -6.80 -14.79 -18.77
CA PRO A 299 -6.50 -16.17 -18.40
C PRO A 299 -7.72 -17.09 -18.59
N ASP A 300 -7.48 -18.35 -18.96
CA ASP A 300 -8.57 -19.32 -19.19
C ASP A 300 -9.45 -19.60 -17.96
N ASN A 301 -8.88 -19.40 -16.77
CA ASN A 301 -9.50 -19.56 -15.46
C ASN A 301 -10.07 -18.23 -14.89
N ALA A 302 -10.20 -17.18 -15.71
CA ALA A 302 -10.81 -15.94 -15.28
C ALA A 302 -12.25 -16.14 -14.81
N LEU A 303 -12.62 -15.41 -13.75
CA LEU A 303 -13.95 -15.48 -13.14
C LEU A 303 -14.84 -14.36 -13.67
N PHE A 304 -16.01 -14.74 -14.16
CA PHE A 304 -17.03 -13.85 -14.71
C PHE A 304 -18.22 -13.75 -13.76
N CYS A 305 -18.54 -12.54 -13.34
CA CYS A 305 -19.70 -12.26 -12.49
C CYS A 305 -20.48 -11.02 -12.97
N GLY A 306 -21.56 -10.68 -12.27
CA GLY A 306 -22.44 -9.57 -12.63
C GLY A 306 -23.06 -9.73 -14.02
N ALA A 307 -22.95 -8.70 -14.85
CA ALA A 307 -23.47 -8.68 -16.22
C ALA A 307 -22.82 -9.74 -17.13
N LEU A 308 -21.62 -10.21 -16.78
CA LEU A 308 -20.88 -11.22 -17.54
C LEU A 308 -21.06 -12.64 -17.01
N LYS A 309 -21.91 -12.86 -16.00
CA LYS A 309 -22.14 -14.20 -15.39
C LYS A 309 -22.43 -15.31 -16.40
N LYS A 310 -23.08 -14.99 -17.53
CA LYS A 310 -23.37 -15.95 -18.62
C LYS A 310 -22.12 -16.51 -19.30
N MET A 311 -20.96 -15.85 -19.16
CA MET A 311 -19.67 -16.29 -19.70
C MET A 311 -18.88 -17.16 -18.71
N GLN A 312 -19.39 -17.36 -17.48
CA GLN A 312 -18.70 -18.17 -16.48
C GLN A 312 -18.65 -19.63 -16.90
N LYS A 313 -17.43 -20.15 -17.08
CA LYS A 313 -17.18 -21.58 -17.29
C LYS A 313 -17.48 -22.36 -15.99
N PRO A 314 -17.93 -23.63 -16.07
CA PRO A 314 -18.03 -24.49 -14.90
C PRO A 314 -16.70 -24.50 -14.14
N GLN A 315 -16.76 -24.33 -12.82
CA GLN A 315 -15.59 -24.46 -11.97
C GLN A 315 -15.47 -25.91 -11.51
N ASP A 316 -14.35 -26.56 -11.80
CA ASP A 316 -13.99 -27.84 -11.18
C ASP A 316 -13.53 -27.57 -9.74
N ILE A 317 -14.46 -27.65 -8.78
CA ILE A 317 -14.19 -27.50 -7.34
C ILE A 317 -13.54 -28.78 -6.76
N SER A 318 -13.28 -29.79 -7.59
CA SER A 318 -12.79 -31.13 -7.21
C SER A 318 -11.47 -31.15 -6.44
N SER A 319 -10.69 -30.08 -6.43
CA SER A 319 -9.37 -30.01 -5.78
C SER A 319 -9.35 -29.23 -4.46
N ALA A 320 -10.51 -28.78 -3.95
CA ALA A 320 -10.60 -28.33 -2.56
C ALA A 320 -10.76 -29.56 -1.65
N PRO A 321 -9.78 -29.92 -0.80
CA PRO A 321 -10.03 -30.92 0.22
C PRO A 321 -11.12 -30.34 1.13
N SER A 322 -12.31 -30.93 1.08
CA SER A 322 -13.37 -30.61 2.02
C SER A 322 -12.87 -30.92 3.43
N ILE A 323 -12.49 -29.89 4.20
CA ILE A 323 -12.40 -30.00 5.66
C ILE A 323 -13.84 -29.96 6.17
N ILE A 324 -14.60 -31.01 5.87
CA ILE A 324 -15.86 -31.31 6.53
C ILE A 324 -15.51 -32.44 7.48
N GLY A 325 -15.50 -32.10 8.77
CA GLY A 325 -15.20 -33.03 9.85
C GLY A 325 -16.10 -34.24 9.78
N ASN A 326 -15.52 -35.38 9.42
CA ASN A 326 -16.17 -36.66 9.59
C ASN A 326 -15.80 -37.20 10.97
N ARG A 327 -16.74 -37.03 11.91
CA ARG A 327 -16.77 -37.78 13.16
C ARG A 327 -16.93 -39.27 12.84
N SER A 328 -16.15 -40.09 13.55
CA SER A 328 -16.24 -41.57 13.61
C SER A 328 -15.57 -42.28 12.41
N LYS A 329 -14.66 -43.26 12.55
CA LYS A 329 -14.51 -44.36 13.51
C LYS A 329 -13.03 -44.84 13.61
N PRO A 330 -12.68 -45.71 14.57
CA PRO A 330 -11.33 -45.86 15.12
C PRO A 330 -10.49 -46.80 14.27
N PHE A 331 -9.51 -46.28 13.54
CA PHE A 331 -8.50 -47.12 12.87
C PHE A 331 -7.06 -46.73 13.21
N LEU A 332 -6.85 -45.58 13.85
CA LEU A 332 -5.51 -45.14 14.27
C LEU A 332 -5.08 -45.65 15.64
N SER A 333 -5.98 -46.20 16.46
CA SER A 333 -5.59 -46.69 17.79
C SER A 333 -4.96 -48.09 17.79
N LEU A 334 -5.05 -48.83 16.68
CA LEU A 334 -4.44 -50.17 16.56
C LEU A 334 -2.97 -50.11 16.11
N VAL A 335 -2.56 -49.04 15.44
CA VAL A 335 -1.18 -48.90 14.91
C VAL A 335 -0.19 -48.43 15.98
N MET A 336 -0.66 -47.84 17.09
CA MET A 336 0.20 -47.46 18.22
C MET A 336 0.42 -48.56 19.27
N MET A 337 -0.37 -49.65 19.26
CA MET A 337 -0.16 -50.78 20.18
C MET A 337 0.80 -51.85 19.65
N ILE A 338 1.07 -51.88 18.34
CA ILE A 338 1.97 -52.86 17.73
C ILE A 338 3.45 -52.40 17.81
N SER A 339 3.71 -51.10 17.95
CA SER A 339 5.07 -50.56 18.07
C SER A 339 5.67 -50.61 19.49
N VAL A 340 4.88 -51.00 20.51
CA VAL A 340 5.36 -51.13 21.90
C VAL A 340 5.77 -52.57 22.25
N VAL A 341 5.38 -53.56 21.44
CA VAL A 341 5.74 -54.98 21.70
C VAL A 341 7.06 -55.40 21.02
N ILE A 342 7.57 -54.62 20.06
CA ILE A 342 8.82 -54.95 19.34
C ILE A 342 10.09 -54.43 20.04
N CYS A 343 9.97 -53.60 21.08
CA CYS A 343 11.12 -53.10 21.86
C CYS A 343 11.45 -53.92 23.13
N ILE A 344 10.87 -55.12 23.32
CA ILE A 344 11.17 -55.99 24.48
C ILE A 344 11.97 -57.26 24.10
N PHE A 345 12.25 -57.51 22.82
CA PHE A 345 13.19 -58.56 22.42
C PHE A 345 14.07 -58.12 21.24
N ASN A 346 15.13 -57.38 21.57
CA ASN A 346 16.52 -57.59 21.11
C ASN A 346 17.45 -56.60 21.80
#